data_AF-A0A1G0WIZ7-F1
#
_entry.id   AF-A0A1G0WIZ7-F1
#
_cell.length_a   1.000
_cell.length_b   1.000
_cell.length_c   1.000
_cell.angle_alpha   90.00
_cell.angle_beta   90.00
_cell.angle_gamma   90.00
#
_symmetry.space_group_name_H-M   'P 1'
#
loop_
_entity.id
_entity.type
_entity.pdbx_description
1 polymer ?
#
loop_
_entity_poly.entity_id
_entity_poly.type
_entity_poly.pdbx_seq_one_letter_code
_entity_poly.pdbx_strand_id
1 'polypeptide(L)' 'MELKAVSQLLPEHEAQLMNYIRITKLEVGYLINFGNTEKLEWKRFIVTNHRLSLMNTNIKPLSVTELSEFIEV' A
#
# COMPACT_ATOMS: atom_id res chain seq x y z
N MET A 1 2.45 -2.70 -3.51
CA MET A 1 1.99 -4.07 -3.18
C MET A 1 2.28 -4.28 -1.71
N GLU A 2 1.43 -5.04 -1.01
CA GLU A 2 1.58 -5.40 0.40
C GLU A 2 1.36 -6.91 0.57
N LEU A 3 2.27 -7.59 1.27
CA LEU A 3 2.24 -9.04 1.48
C LEU A 3 2.16 -9.37 2.97
N LYS A 4 1.32 -10.34 3.33
CA LYS A 4 1.15 -10.81 4.71
C LYS A 4 1.20 -12.33 4.78
N ALA A 5 1.52 -12.85 5.97
CA ALA A 5 1.49 -14.27 6.31
C ALA A 5 0.76 -14.45 7.65
N VAL A 6 -0.51 -14.05 7.68
CA VAL A 6 -1.34 -13.98 8.89
C VAL A 6 -2.60 -14.84 8.72
N SER A 7 -3.24 -15.23 9.81
CA SER A 7 -4.48 -16.03 9.74
C SER A 7 -5.62 -15.31 9.01
N GLN A 8 -5.71 -13.99 9.15
CA GLN A 8 -6.70 -13.14 8.49
C GLN A 8 -6.16 -11.72 8.28
N LEU A 9 -6.62 -11.03 7.24
CA LEU A 9 -6.33 -9.61 7.03
C LEU A 9 -7.04 -8.73 8.07
N LEU A 10 -6.34 -7.70 8.56
CA LEU A 10 -6.88 -6.67 9.43
C LEU A 10 -6.97 -5.32 8.70
N PRO A 11 -7.82 -4.38 9.16
CA PRO A 11 -7.96 -3.06 8.54
C PRO A 11 -6.65 -2.26 8.43
N GLU A 12 -5.73 -2.44 9.38
CA GLU A 12 -4.40 -1.79 9.36
C GLU A 12 -3.53 -2.23 8.17
N HIS A 13 -3.71 -3.46 7.66
CA HIS A 13 -3.00 -3.92 6.47
C HIS A 13 -3.48 -3.19 5.21
N GLU A 14 -4.77 -2.85 5.16
CA GLU A 14 -5.32 -2.02 4.08
C GLU A 14 -4.81 -0.59 4.21
N ALA A 15 -4.79 -0.03 5.42
CA ALA A 15 -4.25 1.31 5.68
C ALA A 15 -2.78 1.43 5.24
N GLN A 16 -1.96 0.41 5.52
CA GLN A 16 -0.57 0.34 5.07
C GLN A 16 -0.47 0.37 3.54
N LEU A 17 -1.23 -0.48 2.83
CA LEU A 17 -1.25 -0.46 1.37
C LEU A 17 -1.72 0.89 0.81
N MET A 18 -2.75 1.49 1.41
CA MET A 18 -3.29 2.79 0.99
C MET A 18 -2.26 3.91 1.16
N ASN A 19 -1.44 3.89 2.21
CA ASN A 19 -0.33 4.83 2.37
C ASN A 19 0.68 4.70 1.23
N TYR A 20 1.07 3.48 0.87
CA TYR A 20 1.99 3.25 -0.25
C TYR A 20 1.40 3.69 -1.59
N ILE A 21 0.13 3.38 -1.88
CA ILE A 21 -0.55 3.83 -3.11
C ILE A 21 -0.51 5.37 -3.21
N ARG A 22 -0.80 6.08 -2.11
CA ARG A 22 -0.80 7.56 -2.07
C ARG A 22 0.60 8.16 -2.26
N ILE A 23 1.62 7.63 -1.58
CA ILE A 23 3.00 8.14 -1.65
C ILE A 23 3.59 7.88 -3.03
N THR A 24 3.40 6.68 -3.56
CA THR A 24 3.93 6.26 -4.87
C THR A 24 3.15 6.82 -6.05
N LYS A 25 1.97 7.43 -5.79
CA LYS A 25 1.05 7.95 -6.81
C LYS A 25 0.59 6.88 -7.82
N LEU A 26 0.70 5.60 -7.46
CA LEU A 26 0.13 4.51 -8.23
C LEU A 26 -1.39 4.51 -8.08
N GLU A 27 -2.09 3.99 -9.08
CA GLU A 27 -3.55 3.88 -9.04
C GLU A 27 -4.02 2.48 -8.63
N VAL A 28 -3.11 1.49 -8.65
CA VAL A 28 -3.43 0.10 -8.37
C VAL A 28 -2.52 -0.44 -7.27
N GLY A 29 -3.12 -1.14 -6.31
CA GLY A 29 -2.40 -1.88 -5.29
C GLY A 29 -2.99 -3.27 -5.06
N TYR A 30 -2.12 -4.20 -4.67
CA TYR A 30 -2.49 -5.56 -4.29
C TYR A 30 -2.11 -5.79 -2.82
N LEU A 31 -3.05 -6.33 -2.05
CA LEU A 31 -2.86 -6.85 -0.71
C LEU A 31 -3.05 -8.36 -0.78
N ILE A 32 -2.01 -9.14 -0.48
CA ILE A 32 -2.05 -10.60 -0.59
C ILE A 32 -1.65 -11.21 0.76
N ASN A 33 -2.47 -12.13 1.27
CA ASN A 33 -2.22 -12.88 2.50
C ASN A 33 -2.00 -14.36 2.19
N PHE A 34 -0.78 -14.83 2.46
CA PHE A 34 -0.35 -16.23 2.31
C PHE A 34 -0.54 -17.07 3.57
N GLY A 35 -0.96 -16.47 4.69
CA GLY A 35 -1.14 -17.18 5.96
C GLY A 35 -2.53 -17.78 6.16
N ASN A 36 -3.48 -17.50 5.26
CA ASN A 36 -4.80 -18.12 5.29
C ASN A 36 -4.69 -19.60 4.89
N THR A 37 -5.15 -20.50 5.75
CA THR A 37 -4.98 -21.95 5.60
C THR A 37 -5.97 -22.60 4.65
N GLU A 38 -7.09 -21.93 4.34
CA GLU A 38 -8.12 -22.49 3.46
C GLU A 38 -7.88 -22.15 2.00
N LYS A 39 -7.52 -20.89 1.72
CA LYS A 39 -7.31 -20.37 0.37
C LYS A 39 -6.48 -19.11 0.39
N LEU A 40 -5.89 -18.76 -0.76
CA LEU A 40 -5.23 -17.47 -0.94
C LEU A 40 -6.23 -16.33 -0.73
N GLU A 41 -5.98 -15.52 0.28
CA GLU A 41 -6.77 -14.32 0.57
C GLU A 41 -6.07 -13.11 -0.06
N TRP A 42 -6.77 -12.36 -0.92
CA TRP A 42 -6.18 -11.18 -1.56
C TRP A 42 -7.23 -10.14 -1.94
N LYS A 43 -6.79 -8.89 -2.06
CA LYS A 43 -7.61 -7.73 -2.47
C LYS A 43 -6.86 -6.88 -3.49
N ARG A 44 -7.59 -6.38 -4.48
CA ARG A 44 -7.11 -5.36 -5.42
C ARG A 44 -7.78 -4.03 -5.12
N PHE A 45 -6.97 -3.00 -4.90
CA PHE A 45 -7.41 -1.63 -4.72
C PHE A 45 -7.18 -0.85 -6.01
N ILE A 46 -8.19 -0.09 -6.41
CA ILE A 46 -8.11 0.86 -7.52
C ILE A 46 -8.45 2.23 -6.95
N VAL A 47 -7.49 3.13 -6.97
CA VAL A 47 -7.61 4.49 -6.45
C VAL A 47 -7.55 5.44 -7.63
N THR A 48 -8.69 6.01 -7.99
CA THR A 48 -8.77 7.04 -9.02
C THR A 48 -8.27 8.35 -8.42
N ASN A 49 -7.06 8.74 -8.77
CA ASN A 49 -6.51 10.02 -8.34
C ASN A 49 -6.91 11.12 -9.34
N HIS A 50 -8.04 11.79 -9.09
CA HIS A 50 -8.44 12.97 -9.88
C HIS A 50 -7.40 14.12 -9.84
N ARG A 51 -6.43 14.08 -8.91
CA ARG A 51 -5.34 15.05 -8.80
C ARG A 51 -4.16 14.80 -9.75
N LEU A 52 -4.02 13.60 -10.34
CA LEU A 52 -2.91 13.31 -11.27
C LEU A 52 -3.04 14.10 -12.58
N SER A 53 -4.25 14.50 -12.96
CA SER A 53 -4.47 15.42 -14.09
C SER A 53 -3.91 16.83 -13.84
N LEU A 54 -3.62 17.21 -12.58
CA LEU A 54 -3.21 18.58 -12.21
C LEU A 54 -1.83 18.65 -11.54
N MET A 55 -1.12 17.52 -11.39
CA MET A 55 0.15 17.46 -10.67
C MET A 55 1.32 17.12 -11.59
N ASN A 56 1.63 18.05 -12.49
CA ASN A 56 2.98 18.19 -13.02
C ASN A 56 3.65 19.38 -12.30
N THR A 57 4.61 19.07 -11.40
CA THR A 57 5.72 19.88 -10.85
C THR A 57 5.96 19.65 -9.34
N ASN A 58 7.17 19.19 -9.02
CA ASN A 58 7.87 19.31 -7.73
C ASN A 58 7.22 18.74 -6.45
N ILE A 59 6.99 17.42 -6.40
CA ILE A 59 6.92 16.70 -5.11
C ILE A 59 8.16 15.82 -5.03
N LYS A 60 9.08 16.13 -4.10
CA LYS A 60 10.24 15.28 -3.80
C LYS A 60 9.71 13.95 -3.23
N PRO A 61 10.03 12.79 -3.82
CA PRO A 61 9.63 11.52 -3.24
C PRO A 61 10.27 11.38 -1.85
N LEU A 62 9.50 10.92 -0.85
CA LEU A 62 10.08 10.54 0.44
C LEU A 62 11.14 9.48 0.17
N SER A 63 12.34 9.71 0.70
CA SER A 63 13.45 8.78 0.52
C SER A 63 13.17 7.50 1.31
N VAL A 64 13.58 6.35 0.78
CA VAL A 64 13.42 5.05 1.44
C VAL A 64 14.02 5.06 2.87
N THR A 65 15.01 5.92 3.10
CA THR A 65 15.66 6.18 4.39
C THR A 65 14.72 6.79 5.45
N GLU A 66 13.72 7.56 5.06
CA GLU A 66 12.73 8.14 5.99
C GLU A 66 11.64 7.12 6.36
N LEU A 67 11.46 6.06 5.56
CA LEU A 67 10.46 5.02 5.82
C LEU A 67 10.96 3.95 6.79
N SER A 68 12.27 3.74 6.90
CA SER A 68 12.83 2.79 7.89
C SER A 68 12.62 3.23 9.34
N GLU A 69 12.51 4.54 9.60
CA GLU A 69 12.22 5.05 10.95
C GLU A 69 10.78 4.75 11.43
N PHE A 70 9.86 4.44 10.51
CA PHE A 70 8.46 4.13 10.85
C PHE A 70 8.18 2.62 10.96
N ILE A 71 9.15 1.76 10.67
CA ILE A 71 8.98 0.30 10.61
C ILE A 71 9.57 -0.41 11.87
N GLU A 72 10.28 0.30 12.75
CA GLU A 72 10.84 -0.29 13.99
C GLU A 72 9.91 -0.26 15.22
N VAL A 73 8.57 -0.31 15.06
CA VAL A 73 7.63 -0.43 16.19
C VAL A 73 6.90 -1.76 16.17
#